data_AF-A0A7C9DAT4-F1
#
_entry.id   AF-A0A7C9DAT4-F1
#
_cell.length_a   1.000
_cell.length_b   1.000
_cell.length_c   1.000
_cell.angle_alpha   90.00
_cell.angle_beta   90.00
_cell.angle_gamma   90.00
#
_symmetry.space_group_name_H-M   'P 1'
#
loop_
_entity.id
_entity.type
_entity.pdbx_description
1 polymer ?
#
loop_
_entity_poly.entity_id
_entity_poly.type
_entity_poly.pdbx_seq_one_letter_code
_entity_poly.pdbx_strand_id
1 'polypeptide(L)'
;RGFVVFHAKFAENYRLYSRSHFVKGIELMILLIVYEIFGQPYRSPVAYILITVSMWFMVGTWLFAPFLFNPSGFEWQKIVDDWTDWNKWISNRGGIGVPPEKSWESWWEEEQEHLRYSG
;
A
#
# COMPACT_ATOMS: atom_id res chain seq x y z
N ARG A 1 14.48 -30.61 -2.48
CA ARG A 1 13.33 -29.73 -2.73
C ARG A 1 13.54 -28.47 -1.91
N GLY A 2 14.30 -27.49 -2.42
CA GLY A 2 14.56 -26.24 -1.74
C GLY A 2 13.44 -25.26 -2.03
N PHE A 3 12.66 -24.91 -1.01
CA PHE A 3 11.75 -23.77 -1.09
C PHE A 3 12.64 -22.52 -1.12
N VAL A 4 12.88 -21.96 -2.30
CA VAL A 4 13.53 -20.66 -2.42
C VAL A 4 12.45 -19.65 -2.05
N VAL A 5 12.56 -19.05 -0.87
CA VAL A 5 11.71 -17.93 -0.47
C VAL A 5 11.99 -16.82 -1.48
N PHE A 6 11.00 -16.53 -2.33
CA PHE A 6 11.12 -15.51 -3.37
C PHE A 6 11.10 -14.14 -2.70
N HIS A 7 12.25 -13.45 -2.72
CA HIS A 7 12.36 -12.08 -2.22
C HIS A 7 11.75 -11.13 -3.24
N ALA A 8 10.54 -10.65 -2.98
CA ALA A 8 9.92 -9.61 -3.79
C ALA A 8 10.39 -8.23 -3.30
N LYS A 9 10.90 -7.40 -4.23
CA LYS A 9 11.31 -6.03 -3.92
C LYS A 9 10.11 -5.21 -3.45
N PHE A 10 10.33 -4.17 -2.65
CA PHE A 10 9.25 -3.28 -2.20
C PHE A 10 8.43 -2.71 -3.35
N ALA A 11 9.07 -2.30 -4.45
CA ALA A 11 8.41 -1.77 -5.64
C ALA A 11 7.49 -2.81 -6.31
N GLU A 12 7.89 -4.07 -6.30
CA GLU A 12 7.10 -5.17 -6.86
C GLU A 12 5.91 -5.52 -5.96
N ASN A 13 6.15 -5.66 -4.65
CA ASN A 13 5.10 -5.91 -3.67
C ASN A 13 4.04 -4.81 -3.70
N TYR A 14 4.45 -3.54 -3.71
CA TYR A 14 3.49 -2.45 -3.79
C TYR A 14 2.64 -2.52 -5.05
N ARG A 15 3.24 -2.73 -6.24
CA ARG A 15 2.48 -2.80 -7.49
C ARG A 15 1.44 -3.92 -7.47
N LEU A 16 1.79 -5.08 -6.88
CA LEU A 16 0.88 -6.22 -6.73
C LEU A 16 -0.28 -5.93 -5.74
N TYR A 17 0.02 -5.32 -4.60
CA TYR A 17 -0.94 -5.11 -3.51
C TYR A 17 -1.66 -3.76 -3.56
N SER A 18 -1.24 -2.83 -4.44
CA SER A 18 -1.71 -1.45 -4.43
C SER A 18 -3.23 -1.37 -4.61
N ARG A 19 -3.74 -1.94 -5.71
CA ARG A 19 -5.15 -1.88 -6.07
C ARG A 19 -6.07 -2.67 -5.13
N SER A 20 -5.59 -3.80 -4.63
CA SER A 20 -6.40 -4.73 -3.82
C SER A 20 -6.45 -4.37 -2.33
N HIS A 21 -5.35 -3.85 -1.77
CA HIS A 21 -5.23 -3.62 -0.32
C HIS A 21 -4.82 -2.18 0.00
N PHE A 22 -3.75 -1.66 -0.61
CA PHE A 22 -3.18 -0.37 -0.19
C PHE A 22 -4.16 0.79 -0.41
N VAL A 23 -4.69 0.93 -1.63
CA VAL A 23 -5.66 1.98 -1.99
C VAL A 23 -6.92 1.84 -1.14
N LYS A 24 -7.40 0.62 -0.93
CA LYS A 24 -8.59 0.35 -0.09
C LYS A 24 -8.35 0.65 1.38
N GLY A 25 -7.14 0.42 1.88
CA GLY A 25 -6.72 0.80 3.22
C GLY A 25 -6.73 2.32 3.41
N ILE A 26 -6.20 3.08 2.44
CA ILE A 26 -6.23 4.55 2.47
C ILE A 26 -7.66 5.10 2.37
N GLU A 27 -8.49 4.57 1.45
CA GLU A 27 -9.90 4.94 1.35
C GLU A 27 -10.64 4.74 2.68
N LEU A 28 -10.48 3.56 3.30
CA LEU A 28 -11.09 3.23 4.58
C LEU A 28 -10.55 4.11 5.73
N MET A 29 -9.24 4.40 5.74
CA MET A 29 -8.63 5.30 6.71
C MET A 29 -9.24 6.71 6.65
N ILE A 30 -9.37 7.27 5.45
CA ILE A 30 -9.98 8.59 5.26
C ILE A 30 -11.43 8.58 5.74
N LEU A 31 -12.19 7.54 5.41
CA LEU A 31 -13.58 7.39 5.87
C LEU A 31 -13.67 7.30 7.40
N LEU A 32 -12.75 6.59 8.07
CA LEU A 32 -12.70 6.50 9.53
C LEU A 32 -12.38 7.85 10.18
N ILE A 33 -11.44 8.62 9.61
CA ILE A 33 -11.10 9.97 10.08
C ILE A 33 -12.32 10.90 9.92
N VAL A 34 -12.98 10.88 8.76
CA VAL A 34 -14.21 11.64 8.53
C VAL A 34 -15.30 11.21 9.53
N TYR A 35 -15.47 9.91 9.76
CA TYR A 35 -16.42 9.38 10.74
C TYR A 35 -16.10 9.85 12.16
N GLU A 36 -14.83 9.99 12.53
CA GLU A 36 -14.41 10.53 13.82
C GLU A 36 -14.74 12.03 13.97
N ILE A 37 -14.45 12.82 12.93
CA ILE A 37 -14.68 14.28 12.93
C ILE A 37 -16.18 14.62 12.96
N PHE A 38 -17.00 13.91 12.18
CA PHE A 38 -18.44 14.17 12.06
C PHE A 38 -19.30 13.26 12.94
N GLY A 39 -18.69 12.29 13.62
CA GLY A 39 -19.32 11.40 14.58
C GLY A 39 -19.82 12.20 15.76
N GLN A 40 -21.11 12.53 15.73
CA GLN A 40 -21.80 13.31 16.76
C GLN A 40 -21.38 12.90 18.19
N PRO A 41 -21.35 13.85 19.16
CA PRO A 41 -21.03 13.56 20.57
C PRO A 41 -22.03 12.62 21.27
N TYR A 42 -23.04 12.14 20.56
CA TYR A 42 -24.13 11.28 21.07
C TYR A 42 -23.76 9.82 21.30
N ARG A 43 -22.61 9.34 20.78
CA ARG A 43 -22.15 7.96 21.04
C ARG A 43 -21.12 7.94 22.17
N SER A 44 -21.32 7.06 23.15
CA SER A 44 -20.33 6.76 24.17
C SER A 44 -18.96 6.48 23.52
N PRO A 45 -17.86 7.11 23.99
CA PRO A 45 -16.50 6.86 23.47
C PRO A 45 -16.14 5.37 23.45
N VAL A 46 -16.63 4.60 24.43
CA VAL A 46 -16.42 3.15 24.50
C VAL A 46 -17.11 2.42 23.34
N ALA A 47 -18.34 2.81 23.00
CA ALA A 47 -19.05 2.23 21.87
C ALA A 47 -18.38 2.57 20.53
N TYR A 48 -17.86 3.78 20.38
CA TYR A 48 -17.08 4.18 19.21
C TYR A 48 -15.83 3.30 19.03
N ILE A 49 -15.03 3.12 20.09
CA ILE A 49 -13.80 2.31 20.06
C ILE A 49 -14.14 0.85 19.71
N LEU A 50 -15.14 0.26 20.37
CA LEU A 50 -15.54 -1.14 20.12
C LEU A 50 -15.96 -1.39 18.67
N ILE A 51 -16.61 -0.43 18.02
CA ILE A 51 -17.07 -0.56 16.63
C ILE A 51 -15.92 -0.33 15.64
N THR A 52 -15.01 0.61 15.93
CA THR A 52 -13.99 1.05 14.96
C THR A 52 -12.64 0.35 15.12
N VAL A 53 -12.34 -0.26 16.26
CA VAL A 53 -11.02 -0.90 16.53
C VAL A 53 -10.68 -1.99 15.50
N SER A 54 -11.67 -2.79 15.09
CA SER A 54 -11.47 -3.83 14.06
C SER A 54 -11.19 -3.22 12.68
N MET A 55 -11.83 -2.09 12.35
CA MET A 55 -11.62 -1.37 11.10
C MET A 55 -10.24 -0.70 11.08
N TRP A 56 -9.82 -0.08 12.19
CA TRP A 56 -8.47 0.47 12.34
C TRP A 56 -7.39 -0.61 12.24
N PHE A 57 -7.62 -1.79 12.84
CA PHE A 57 -6.72 -2.93 12.69
C PHE A 57 -6.64 -3.41 11.23
N MET A 58 -7.78 -3.50 10.53
CA MET A 58 -7.82 -3.82 9.11
C MET A 58 -7.03 -2.82 8.26
N VAL A 59 -7.25 -1.51 8.47
CA VAL A 59 -6.48 -0.45 7.81
C VAL A 59 -4.98 -0.64 8.04
N GLY A 60 -4.56 -0.84 9.29
CA GLY A 60 -3.16 -1.09 9.63
C GLY A 60 -2.61 -2.28 8.85
N THR A 61 -3.25 -3.45 8.95
CA THR A 61 -2.79 -4.66 8.25
C THR A 61 -2.71 -4.49 6.73
N TRP A 62 -3.63 -3.76 6.09
CA TRP A 62 -3.61 -3.54 4.64
C TRP A 62 -2.52 -2.56 4.20
N LEU A 63 -2.26 -1.51 4.98
CA LEU A 63 -1.19 -0.55 4.70
C LEU A 63 0.20 -1.16 4.94
N PHE A 64 0.32 -2.05 5.93
CA PHE A 64 1.59 -2.68 6.28
C PHE A 64 1.80 -4.06 5.62
N ALA A 65 0.84 -4.57 4.84
CA ALA A 65 0.94 -5.81 4.08
C ALA A 65 2.26 -5.99 3.28
N PRO A 66 2.74 -5.01 2.50
CA PRO A 66 4.01 -5.14 1.77
C PRO A 66 5.24 -5.32 2.68
N PHE A 67 5.17 -4.90 3.95
CA PHE A 67 6.24 -5.09 4.94
C PHE A 67 6.07 -6.40 5.73
N LEU A 68 4.83 -6.77 6.07
CA LEU A 68 4.50 -7.96 6.87
C LEU A 68 4.75 -9.27 6.11
N PHE A 69 4.55 -9.28 4.79
CA PHE A 69 4.73 -10.47 3.95
C PHE A 69 6.09 -10.54 3.25
N ASN A 70 7.08 -9.76 3.67
CA ASN A 70 8.48 -9.91 3.27
C ASN A 70 9.37 -10.44 4.43
N PRO A 71 9.18 -11.67 4.92
CA PRO A 71 9.95 -12.23 6.03
C PRO A 71 11.43 -12.49 5.69
N SER A 72 11.80 -12.57 4.40
CA SER A 72 13.19 -12.61 3.91
C SER A 72 13.94 -11.27 4.05
N GLY A 73 13.22 -10.21 4.39
CA GLY A 73 13.75 -8.87 4.63
C GLY A 73 14.33 -8.66 6.03
N PHE A 74 14.46 -9.65 6.91
CA PHE A 74 15.08 -9.43 8.25
C PHE A 74 16.60 -9.23 8.22
N GLU A 75 17.23 -9.36 7.05
CA GLU A 75 18.61 -8.89 6.84
C GLU A 75 18.59 -7.38 6.59
N TRP A 76 19.16 -6.62 7.53
CA TRP A 76 19.20 -5.16 7.46
C TRP A 76 19.72 -4.63 6.11
N GLN A 77 20.75 -5.24 5.53
CA GLN A 77 21.27 -4.85 4.21
C GLN A 77 20.23 -4.97 3.11
N LYS A 78 19.43 -6.04 3.07
CA LYS A 78 18.37 -6.21 2.06
C LYS A 78 17.28 -5.16 2.22
N ILE A 79 16.93 -4.79 3.45
CA ILE A 79 15.97 -3.70 3.72
C ILE A 79 16.50 -2.39 3.14
N VAL A 80 17.75 -2.05 3.44
CA VAL A 80 18.35 -0.78 3.01
C VAL A 80 18.45 -0.73 1.48
N ASP A 81 18.81 -1.85 0.84
CA ASP A 81 18.85 -1.96 -0.62
C ASP A 81 17.46 -1.83 -1.25
N ASP A 82 16.46 -2.56 -0.75
CA ASP A 82 15.07 -2.49 -1.22
C ASP A 82 14.47 -1.10 -1.01
N TRP A 83 14.77 -0.45 0.12
CA TRP A 83 14.34 0.91 0.43
C TRP A 83 14.99 1.93 -0.51
N THR A 84 16.26 1.74 -0.84
CA THR A 84 16.98 2.61 -1.79
C THR A 84 16.41 2.46 -3.20
N ASP A 85 16.16 1.23 -3.64
CA ASP A 85 15.52 0.93 -4.92
C ASP A 85 14.09 1.49 -4.98
N TRP A 86 13.32 1.34 -3.90
CA TRP A 86 12.00 1.95 -3.74
C TRP A 86 12.04 3.48 -3.90
N ASN A 87 12.95 4.15 -3.20
CA ASN A 87 13.07 5.61 -3.27
C ASN A 87 13.47 6.07 -4.69
N LYS A 88 14.32 5.32 -5.39
CA LYS A 88 14.63 5.60 -6.79
C LYS A 88 13.41 5.43 -7.68
N TRP A 89 12.64 4.35 -7.50
CA TRP A 89 11.44 4.10 -8.28
C TRP A 89 10.35 5.15 -8.06
N ILE A 90 10.13 5.58 -6.82
CA ILE A 90 9.09 6.57 -6.47
C ILE A 90 9.47 8.00 -6.90
N SER A 91 10.77 8.33 -6.89
CA SER A 91 11.26 9.68 -7.23
C SER A 91 11.50 9.87 -8.73
N ASN A 92 11.63 8.78 -9.48
CA ASN A 92 11.84 8.83 -10.91
C ASN A 92 10.59 9.34 -11.62
N ARG A 93 10.62 10.60 -12.05
CA ARG A 93 9.63 11.16 -12.98
C ARG A 93 9.71 10.36 -14.27
N GLY A 94 8.57 9.82 -14.68
CA GLY A 94 8.45 8.97 -15.84
C GLY A 94 8.79 9.71 -17.14
N GLY A 95 8.52 9.04 -18.24
CA GLY A 95 8.71 9.60 -19.57
C GLY A 95 8.18 8.65 -20.63
N ILE A 96 8.07 9.14 -21.86
CA ILE A 96 7.58 8.35 -22.98
C ILE A 96 8.50 7.12 -23.15
N GLY A 97 7.95 5.92 -22.95
CA GLY A 97 8.67 4.65 -23.08
C GLY A 97 9.47 4.22 -21.84
N VAL A 98 9.34 4.88 -20.69
CA VAL A 98 9.93 4.40 -19.43
C VAL A 98 9.12 3.21 -18.91
N PRO A 99 9.76 2.07 -18.61
CA PRO A 99 9.06 0.90 -18.10
C PRO A 99 8.42 1.14 -16.70
N PRO A 100 7.25 0.54 -16.42
CA PRO A 100 6.57 0.59 -15.11
C PRO A 100 7.44 0.08 -13.94
N GLU A 101 8.40 -0.82 -14.20
CA GLU A 101 9.34 -1.31 -13.18
C GLU A 101 10.34 -0.25 -12.73
N LYS A 102 10.51 0.84 -13.49
CA LYS A 102 11.56 1.84 -13.28
C LYS A 102 11.03 3.18 -12.78
N SER A 103 9.75 3.46 -12.94
CA SER A 103 9.11 4.71 -12.51
C SER A 103 7.72 4.45 -11.98
N TRP A 104 7.42 5.03 -10.81
CA TRP A 104 6.08 5.05 -10.25
C TRP A 104 5.08 5.76 -11.16
N GLU A 105 5.48 6.86 -11.81
CA GLU A 105 4.60 7.64 -12.68
C GLU A 105 4.18 6.81 -13.89
N SER A 106 5.13 6.14 -14.56
CA SER A 106 4.82 5.25 -15.69
C SER A 106 3.93 4.06 -15.28
N TRP A 107 4.15 3.48 -14.09
CA TRP A 107 3.27 2.43 -13.57
C TRP A 107 1.85 2.95 -13.26
N TRP A 108 1.75 4.14 -12.68
CA TRP A 108 0.47 4.76 -12.35
C TRP A 108 -0.36 5.06 -13.60
N GLU A 109 0.29 5.57 -14.65
CA GLU A 109 -0.37 5.83 -15.94
C GLU A 109 -0.94 4.56 -16.56
N GLU A 110 -0.17 3.47 -16.57
CA GLU A 110 -0.63 2.14 -17.05
C GLU A 110 -1.81 1.61 -16.21
N GLU A 111 -1.73 1.71 -14.88
CA GLU A 111 -2.84 1.33 -13.99
C GLU A 111 -4.08 2.22 -14.17
N GLN A 112 -3.98 3.43 -14.69
CA GLN A 112 -5.15 4.27 -14.98
C GLN A 112 -5.68 4.08 -16.40
N GLU A 113 -4.86 3.59 -17.33
CA GLU A 113 -5.22 3.48 -18.74
C GLU A 113 -6.44 2.56 -18.95
N HIS A 114 -6.49 1.42 -18.27
CA HIS A 114 -7.61 0.49 -18.39
C HIS A 114 -8.94 1.08 -17.90
N LEU A 115 -8.91 1.99 -16.91
CA LEU A 115 -10.10 2.68 -16.40
C LEU A 115 -10.67 3.70 -17.40
N ARG A 116 -9.84 4.22 -18.32
CA ARG A 116 -10.28 5.19 -19.33
C ARG A 116 -11.21 4.59 -20.39
N TYR A 117 -11.13 3.27 -20.59
CA TYR A 117 -11.86 2.57 -21.65
C TYR A 117 -12.91 1.58 -21.11
N SER A 118 -13.07 1.46 -19.79
CA SER A 118 -13.98 0.50 -19.13
C SER A 118 -15.25 1.14 -18.54
N GLY A 119 -15.68 2.27 -19.11
CA GLY A 119 -16.93 2.97 -18.75
C GLY A 119 -18.17 2.40 -19.41
#